data_AF-A0A2A6CTC6-F1
#
_entry.id   AF-A0A2A6CTC6-F1
#
_cell.length_a   1.000
_cell.length_b   1.000
_cell.length_c   1.000
_cell.angle_alpha   90.00
_cell.angle_beta   90.00
_cell.angle_gamma   90.00
#
_symmetry.space_group_name_H-M   'P 1'
#
loop_
_entity.id
_entity.type
_entity.pdbx_description
1 polymer ?
#
loop_
_entity_poly.entity_id
_entity_poly.type
_entity_poly.pdbx_seq_one_letter_code
_entity_poly.pdbx_strand_id
1 'polypeptide(L)'
;MDESLQAANDEQHQGQSDIPCSSSTISNAGYFSTLAKIVDHLKNLPVNPRIQVSEDGKFKFKPPYKINGKKNLLKLLRKRHENADGAVLLSDLAECVPFSEKLLESLGKEAIVIVTKWNGKQDKAILWNDQSTDFL
;
A
#
# COMPACT_ATOMS: atom_id res chain seq x y z
N MET A 1 65.29 -24.45 -16.52
CA MET A 1 65.87 -24.91 -15.26
C MET A 1 65.71 -23.75 -14.30
N ASP A 2 64.47 -23.43 -13.90
CA ASP A 2 63.62 -24.21 -12.99
C ASP A 2 64.26 -24.23 -11.60
N GLU A 3 63.77 -23.38 -10.69
CA GLU A 3 63.34 -23.84 -9.38
C GLU A 3 62.37 -22.83 -8.75
N SER A 4 61.25 -23.36 -8.30
CA SER A 4 60.17 -22.69 -7.57
C SER A 4 60.57 -22.50 -6.10
N LEU A 5 59.88 -21.60 -5.38
CA LEU A 5 59.16 -21.86 -4.10
C LEU A 5 59.04 -20.61 -3.20
N GLN A 6 57.79 -20.15 -3.08
CA GLN A 6 57.04 -19.96 -1.82
C GLN A 6 57.71 -19.27 -0.61
N ALA A 7 57.18 -18.10 -0.22
CA ALA A 7 56.95 -17.68 1.18
C ALA A 7 56.06 -16.41 1.15
N ALA A 8 54.79 -16.50 1.50
CA ALA A 8 54.23 -16.46 2.86
C ALA A 8 53.59 -15.09 3.11
N ASN A 9 52.27 -15.08 2.99
CA ASN A 9 51.41 -14.05 3.56
C ASN A 9 51.61 -14.06 5.08
N ASP A 10 52.05 -12.95 5.66
CA ASP A 10 51.89 -12.67 7.07
C ASP A 10 50.88 -11.54 7.24
N GLU A 11 49.63 -11.95 7.50
CA GLU A 11 48.61 -11.10 8.10
C GLU A 11 49.05 -10.78 9.54
N GLN A 12 49.65 -9.60 9.75
CA GLN A 12 49.80 -9.03 11.08
C GLN A 12 48.48 -8.35 11.48
N HIS A 13 47.64 -9.09 12.19
CA HIS A 13 46.63 -8.53 13.08
C HIS A 13 47.30 -7.72 14.19
N GLN A 14 46.93 -6.45 14.35
CA GLN A 14 47.05 -5.78 15.63
C GLN A 14 46.05 -4.63 15.82
N GLY A 15 45.14 -4.86 16.76
CA GLY A 15 44.59 -3.82 17.62
C GLY A 15 43.37 -3.06 17.11
N GLN A 16 42.18 -3.63 17.29
CA GLN A 16 41.00 -2.82 17.59
C GLN A 16 41.32 -2.00 18.84
N SER A 17 41.57 -0.70 18.65
CA SER A 17 41.46 0.27 19.73
C SER A 17 40.01 0.72 19.76
N ASP A 18 39.34 0.41 20.87
CA ASP A 18 38.03 0.97 21.19
C ASP A 18 38.14 2.49 21.14
N ILE A 19 37.46 3.11 20.17
CA ILE A 19 37.29 4.55 20.15
C ILE A 19 36.21 4.87 21.19
N PRO A 20 36.52 5.55 22.32
CA PRO A 20 35.49 6.04 23.20
C PRO A 20 34.75 7.16 22.46
N CYS A 21 33.54 6.85 21.99
CA CYS A 21 32.64 7.83 21.42
C CYS A 21 32.14 8.76 22.55
N SER A 22 32.93 9.79 22.85
CA SER A 22 32.50 10.86 23.74
C SER A 22 31.32 11.60 23.11
N SER A 23 30.23 11.71 23.87
CA SER A 23 28.90 12.13 23.41
C SER A 23 28.75 13.63 23.10
N SER A 24 29.72 14.27 22.45
CA SER A 24 29.64 15.71 22.17
C SER A 24 30.01 16.05 20.73
N THR A 25 28.98 16.50 20.00
CA THR A 25 28.99 17.18 18.70
C THR A 25 28.83 16.29 17.47
N ILE A 26 27.66 15.68 17.34
CA ILE A 26 27.08 15.36 16.03
C ILE A 26 26.55 16.69 15.46
N SER A 27 27.04 17.12 14.29
CA SER A 27 26.58 18.33 13.60
C SER A 27 25.06 18.28 13.35
N ASN A 28 24.31 19.04 14.15
CA ASN A 28 22.84 19.01 14.26
C ASN A 28 22.06 19.62 13.07
N ALA A 29 22.73 20.13 12.04
CA ALA A 29 22.06 20.88 10.96
C ALA A 29 21.21 20.00 10.03
N GLY A 30 21.64 18.76 9.74
CA GLY A 30 20.89 17.82 8.89
C GLY A 30 19.65 17.23 9.59
N TYR A 31 19.74 17.04 10.90
CA TYR A 31 18.67 16.47 11.72
C TYR A 31 17.51 17.46 11.89
N PHE A 32 17.80 18.75 12.11
CA PHE A 32 16.74 19.74 12.29
C PHE A 32 15.84 19.88 11.05
N SER A 33 16.43 19.89 9.86
CA SER A 33 15.65 19.99 8.60
C SER A 33 14.77 18.77 8.34
N THR A 34 15.26 17.57 8.67
CA THR A 34 14.52 16.32 8.53
C THR A 34 13.41 16.22 9.57
N LEU A 35 13.69 16.59 10.81
CA LEU A 35 12.69 16.65 11.88
C LEU A 35 11.59 17.66 11.55
N ALA A 36 11.93 18.83 11.00
CA ALA A 36 10.95 19.82 10.58
C ALA A 36 10.00 19.27 9.50
N LYS A 37 10.53 18.56 8.50
CA LYS A 37 9.72 17.89 7.45
C LYS A 37 8.82 16.80 8.02
N ILE A 38 9.32 16.00 8.95
CA ILE A 38 8.52 14.96 9.62
C ILE A 38 7.39 15.60 10.43
N VAL A 39 7.70 16.62 11.23
CA VAL A 39 6.70 17.34 12.04
C VAL A 39 5.63 17.98 11.16
N ASP A 40 6.01 18.58 10.02
CA ASP A 40 5.06 19.15 9.07
C ASP A 40 4.16 18.08 8.44
N HIS A 41 4.74 16.95 8.02
CA HIS A 41 3.97 15.84 7.48
C HIS A 41 2.97 15.26 8.51
N LEU A 42 3.39 15.10 9.76
CA LEU A 42 2.54 14.61 10.85
C LEU A 42 1.36 15.55 11.16
N LYS A 43 1.58 16.88 11.09
CA LYS A 43 0.51 17.89 11.28
C LYS A 43 -0.60 17.79 10.23
N ASN A 44 -0.26 17.32 9.03
CA ASN A 44 -1.19 17.21 7.91
C ASN A 44 -1.97 15.88 7.87
N LEU A 45 -1.55 14.87 8.65
CA LEU A 45 -2.25 13.56 8.69
C LEU A 45 -3.72 13.64 9.14
N PRO A 46 -4.11 14.44 10.16
CA PRO A 46 -5.50 14.54 10.60
C PRO A 46 -6.45 15.12 9.54
N VAL A 47 -5.92 15.90 8.59
CA VAL A 47 -6.70 16.56 7.53
C VAL A 47 -6.98 15.59 6.37
N ASN A 48 -6.23 14.49 6.27
CA ASN A 48 -6.36 13.55 5.17
C ASN A 48 -7.67 12.72 5.28
N PRO A 49 -8.58 12.77 4.28
CA PRO A 49 -9.85 12.04 4.32
C PRO A 49 -9.68 10.50 4.31
N ARG A 50 -8.49 10.01 3.93
CA ARG A 50 -8.12 8.58 3.96
C ARG A 50 -7.54 8.14 5.31
N ILE A 51 -7.49 9.02 6.30
CA ILE A 51 -6.98 8.72 7.64
C ILE A 51 -8.09 8.99 8.66
N GLN A 52 -8.28 8.06 9.58
CA GLN A 52 -9.16 8.19 10.73
C GLN A 52 -8.30 8.29 11.99
N VAL A 53 -8.50 9.36 12.77
CA VAL A 53 -7.88 9.53 14.08
C VAL A 53 -8.77 8.87 15.12
N SER A 54 -8.24 7.89 15.86
CA SER A 54 -8.93 7.28 17.00
C SER A 54 -8.75 8.16 18.24
N GLU A 55 -9.62 8.01 19.24
CA GLU A 55 -9.58 8.78 20.50
C GLU A 55 -8.24 8.61 21.26
N ASP A 56 -7.58 7.46 21.08
CA ASP A 56 -6.25 7.17 21.63
C ASP A 56 -5.08 7.89 20.91
N GLY A 57 -5.37 8.79 19.96
CA GLY A 57 -4.36 9.48 19.14
C GLY A 57 -3.71 8.62 18.06
N LYS A 58 -4.24 7.41 17.80
CA LYS A 58 -3.73 6.50 16.76
C LYS A 58 -4.37 6.78 15.40
N PHE A 59 -3.57 6.70 14.34
CA PHE A 59 -4.04 6.83 12.96
C PHE A 59 -4.41 5.47 12.37
N LYS A 60 -5.59 5.37 11.76
CA LYS A 60 -6.05 4.19 11.01
C LYS A 60 -6.31 4.59 9.57
N PHE A 61 -5.87 3.76 8.63
CA PHE A 61 -6.20 3.97 7.22
C PHE A 61 -7.69 3.70 6.98
N LYS A 62 -8.33 4.63 6.28
CA LYS A 62 -9.71 4.53 5.81
C LYS A 62 -9.69 4.19 4.32
N PRO A 63 -10.04 2.94 3.94
CA PRO A 63 -10.09 2.56 2.54
C PRO A 63 -11.20 3.35 1.79
N PRO A 64 -11.13 3.42 0.45
CA PRO A 64 -12.12 4.14 -0.36
C PRO A 64 -13.54 3.64 -0.13
N TYR A 65 -13.70 2.31 0.06
CA TYR A 65 -14.98 1.67 0.31
C TYR A 65 -14.95 0.87 1.61
N LYS A 66 -16.04 0.92 2.37
CA LYS A 66 -16.22 0.08 3.56
C LYS A 66 -16.91 -1.23 3.16
N ILE A 67 -16.17 -2.13 2.51
CA ILE A 67 -16.70 -3.41 2.01
C ILE A 67 -16.21 -4.53 2.90
N ASN A 68 -17.13 -5.26 3.51
CA ASN A 68 -16.84 -6.48 4.25
C ASN A 68 -17.58 -7.66 3.60
N GLY A 69 -16.96 -8.31 2.61
CA GLY A 69 -17.48 -9.51 1.94
C GLY A 69 -18.54 -9.28 0.85
N LYS A 70 -19.08 -10.39 0.32
CA LYS A 70 -19.89 -10.43 -0.92
C LYS A 70 -21.14 -9.56 -0.84
N LYS A 71 -21.91 -9.67 0.25
CA LYS A 71 -23.18 -8.95 0.41
C LYS A 71 -23.01 -7.43 0.37
N ASN A 72 -21.94 -6.92 1.00
CA ASN A 72 -21.64 -5.50 1.02
C ASN A 72 -21.15 -4.98 -0.34
N LEU A 73 -20.36 -5.78 -1.06
CA LEU A 73 -19.95 -5.46 -2.42
C LEU A 73 -21.17 -5.39 -3.36
N LEU A 74 -22.08 -6.37 -3.28
CA LEU A 74 -23.32 -6.41 -4.05
C LEU A 74 -24.16 -5.14 -3.84
N LYS A 75 -24.33 -4.75 -2.55
CA LYS A 75 -25.07 -3.55 -2.17
C LYS A 75 -24.42 -2.27 -2.70
N LEU A 76 -23.08 -2.20 -2.70
CA LEU A 76 -22.35 -1.07 -3.25
C LEU A 76 -22.54 -0.99 -4.78
N LEU A 77 -22.40 -2.11 -5.48
CA LEU A 77 -22.56 -2.17 -6.93
C LEU A 77 -23.98 -1.76 -7.35
N ARG A 78 -25.01 -2.28 -6.67
CA ARG A 78 -26.40 -1.89 -6.92
C ARG A 78 -26.62 -0.40 -6.70
N LYS A 79 -26.16 0.14 -5.58
CA LYS A 79 -26.29 1.58 -5.27
C LYS A 79 -25.61 2.45 -6.33
N ARG A 80 -24.43 2.04 -6.81
CA ARG A 80 -23.72 2.76 -7.89
C ARG A 80 -24.46 2.70 -9.22
N HIS A 81 -25.08 1.57 -9.52
CA HIS A 81 -25.91 1.44 -10.70
C HIS A 81 -27.15 2.35 -10.62
N GLU A 82 -27.86 2.35 -9.50
CA GLU A 82 -29.01 3.24 -9.25
C GLU A 82 -28.64 4.74 -9.36
N ASN A 83 -27.44 5.10 -8.89
CA ASN A 83 -26.93 6.47 -8.97
C ASN A 83 -26.25 6.83 -10.31
N ALA A 84 -26.07 5.87 -11.22
CA ALA A 84 -25.22 6.01 -12.41
C ALA A 84 -23.76 6.45 -12.12
N ASP A 85 -23.20 6.08 -10.95
CA ASP A 85 -21.83 6.40 -10.49
C ASP A 85 -20.74 5.57 -11.20
N GLY A 86 -21.12 4.66 -12.09
CA GLY A 86 -20.21 3.82 -12.87
C GLY A 86 -19.62 2.63 -12.12
N ALA A 87 -18.49 2.13 -12.63
CA ALA A 87 -17.86 0.89 -12.19
C ALA A 87 -16.97 1.05 -10.95
N VAL A 88 -16.72 -0.05 -10.24
CA VAL A 88 -15.72 -0.12 -9.17
C VAL A 88 -14.46 -0.81 -9.71
N LEU A 89 -13.29 -0.24 -9.45
CA LEU A 89 -12.03 -0.85 -9.87
C LEU A 89 -11.62 -1.99 -8.93
N LEU A 90 -10.99 -3.03 -9.48
CA LEU A 90 -10.46 -4.14 -8.70
C LEU A 90 -9.29 -3.69 -7.81
N SER A 91 -8.49 -2.73 -8.26
CA SER A 91 -7.43 -2.10 -7.47
C SER A 91 -7.98 -1.46 -6.19
N ASP A 92 -9.00 -0.62 -6.29
CA ASP A 92 -9.68 -0.03 -5.12
C ASP A 92 -10.27 -1.11 -4.21
N LEU A 93 -10.84 -2.18 -4.79
CA LEU A 93 -11.39 -3.29 -4.01
C LEU A 93 -10.29 -4.06 -3.26
N ALA A 94 -9.12 -4.25 -3.87
CA ALA A 94 -7.97 -4.91 -3.26
C ALA A 94 -7.42 -4.12 -2.05
N GLU A 95 -7.57 -2.80 -2.03
CA GLU A 95 -7.25 -1.97 -0.85
C GLU A 95 -8.26 -2.16 0.29
N CYS A 96 -9.49 -2.58 -0.02
CA CYS A 96 -10.56 -2.73 0.96
C CYS A 96 -10.59 -4.13 1.58
N VAL A 97 -10.35 -5.17 0.78
CA VAL A 97 -10.48 -6.57 1.21
C VAL A 97 -9.29 -7.43 0.75
N PRO A 98 -8.81 -8.35 1.61
CA PRO A 98 -7.87 -9.37 1.16
C PRO A 98 -8.56 -10.34 0.19
N PHE A 99 -7.80 -10.87 -0.78
CA PHE A 99 -8.29 -11.83 -1.78
C PHE A 99 -9.49 -11.32 -2.60
N SER A 100 -9.43 -10.08 -3.08
CA SER A 100 -10.49 -9.43 -3.88
C SER A 100 -10.89 -10.20 -5.15
N GLU A 101 -9.96 -10.94 -5.77
CA GLU A 101 -10.27 -11.76 -6.95
C GLU A 101 -11.20 -12.93 -6.64
N LYS A 102 -10.95 -13.67 -5.56
CA LYS A 102 -11.84 -14.75 -5.11
C LYS A 102 -13.23 -14.21 -4.76
N LEU A 103 -13.26 -13.01 -4.17
CA LEU A 103 -14.52 -12.34 -3.90
C LEU A 103 -15.26 -12.06 -5.19
N LEU A 104 -14.58 -11.52 -6.22
CA LEU A 104 -15.16 -11.23 -7.52
C LEU A 104 -15.69 -12.49 -8.22
N GLU A 105 -14.93 -13.58 -8.22
CA GLU A 105 -15.34 -14.88 -8.76
C GLU A 105 -16.63 -15.38 -8.08
N SER A 106 -16.78 -15.13 -6.77
CA SER A 106 -17.99 -15.51 -6.03
C SER A 106 -19.25 -14.73 -6.42
N LEU A 107 -19.14 -13.55 -7.06
CA LEU A 107 -20.29 -12.83 -7.61
C LEU A 107 -20.82 -13.49 -8.90
N GLY A 108 -19.94 -14.14 -9.67
CA GLY A 108 -20.34 -14.85 -10.89
C GLY A 108 -21.17 -13.97 -11.83
N LYS A 109 -22.43 -14.38 -12.05
CA LYS A 109 -23.36 -13.72 -13.00
C LYS A 109 -23.99 -12.42 -12.49
N GLU A 110 -23.82 -12.09 -11.21
CA GLU A 110 -24.38 -10.87 -10.62
C GLU A 110 -23.51 -9.63 -10.91
N ALA A 111 -22.29 -9.82 -11.41
CA ALA A 111 -21.37 -8.75 -11.73
C ALA A 111 -20.81 -8.89 -13.14
N ILE A 112 -20.77 -7.78 -13.88
CA ILE A 112 -20.10 -7.69 -15.17
C ILE A 112 -18.69 -7.18 -14.94
N VAL A 113 -17.70 -7.89 -15.48
CA VAL A 113 -16.29 -7.53 -15.34
C VAL A 113 -15.75 -7.13 -16.70
N ILE A 114 -15.29 -5.88 -16.80
CA ILE A 114 -14.69 -5.32 -18.00
C ILE A 114 -13.21 -5.08 -17.74
N VAL A 115 -12.33 -5.59 -18.60
CA VAL A 115 -10.90 -5.29 -18.53
C VAL A 115 -10.69 -3.88 -19.06
N THR A 116 -10.10 -3.01 -18.25
CA THR A 116 -9.80 -1.62 -18.59
C THR A 116 -8.32 -1.33 -18.34
N LYS A 117 -7.87 -0.13 -18.71
CA LYS A 117 -6.55 0.37 -18.30
C LYS A 117 -6.75 1.56 -17.38
N TRP A 118 -6.23 1.47 -16.16
CA TRP A 118 -6.21 2.55 -15.19
C TRP A 118 -4.77 2.91 -14.87
N ASN A 119 -4.41 4.19 -15.03
CA ASN A 119 -3.04 4.68 -14.84
C ASN A 119 -1.97 3.89 -15.61
N GLY A 120 -2.27 3.49 -16.86
CA GLY A 120 -1.36 2.75 -17.73
C GLY A 120 -1.19 1.27 -17.39
N LYS A 121 -1.78 0.79 -16.29
CA LYS A 121 -1.82 -0.63 -15.91
C LYS A 121 -3.15 -1.24 -16.30
N GLN A 122 -3.14 -2.53 -16.60
CA GLN A 122 -4.39 -3.27 -16.80
C GLN A 122 -5.10 -3.43 -15.45
N ASP A 123 -6.38 -3.08 -15.43
CA ASP A 123 -7.25 -3.21 -14.27
C ASP A 123 -8.60 -3.80 -14.69
N LYS A 124 -9.42 -4.21 -13.73
CA LYS A 124 -10.75 -4.75 -13.99
C LYS A 124 -11.79 -3.81 -13.37
N ALA A 125 -12.71 -3.33 -14.21
CA ALA A 125 -13.87 -2.56 -13.81
C ALA A 125 -15.04 -3.52 -13.56
N ILE A 126 -15.62 -3.43 -12.37
CA ILE A 126 -16.70 -4.29 -11.89
C ILE A 126 -17.99 -3.47 -11.88
N LEU A 127 -19.00 -3.96 -12.61
CA LEU A 127 -20.33 -3.37 -12.71
C LEU A 127 -21.39 -4.32 -12.16
N TRP A 128 -22.50 -3.75 -11.71
CA TRP A 128 -23.70 -4.51 -11.36
C TRP A 128 -24.33 -5.10 -12.63
N ASN A 129 -24.71 -6.38 -12.60
CA ASN A 129 -25.53 -6.98 -13.65
C ASN A 129 -27.01 -6.96 -13.23
N ASP A 130 -27.84 -6.22 -13.96
CA ASP A 130 -29.29 -6.28 -13.76
C ASP A 130 -29.91 -7.40 -14.59
N GLN A 131 -30.12 -8.55 -13.94
CA GLN A 131 -30.72 -9.72 -14.57
C GLN A 131 -32.18 -9.52 -14.98
N SER A 132 -32.85 -8.45 -14.53
CA SER A 132 -34.23 -8.16 -14.94
C SER A 132 -34.32 -7.55 -16.34
N THR A 133 -33.21 -6.98 -16.83
CA THR A 133 -33.11 -6.34 -18.14
C THR A 133 -32.49 -7.25 -19.22
N ASP A 134 -32.14 -8.48 -18.86
CA ASP A 134 -31.67 -9.50 -19.78
C ASP A 134 -32.86 -10.09 -20.57
N PHE A 135 -33.28 -9.38 -21.62
CA PHE A 135 -34.40 -9.80 -22.50
C PHE A 135 -33.97 -10.75 -23.64
N LEU A 136 -32.87 -11.49 -23.48
CA LEU A 136 -32.29 -12.38 -24.49
C LEU A 136 -32.36 -13.86 -24.07
#